data_AF-A0A1I6EQG2-F1
#
_entry.id   AF-A0A1I6EQG2-F1
#
_cell.length_a   1.000
_cell.length_b   1.000
_cell.length_c   1.000
_cell.angle_alpha   90.00
_cell.angle_beta   90.00
_cell.angle_gamma   90.00
#
_symmetry.space_group_name_H-M   'P 1'
#
loop_
_entity.id
_entity.type
_entity.pdbx_description
1 polymer ?
#
loop_
_entity_poly.entity_id
_entity_poly.type
_entity_poly.pdbx_seq_one_letter_code
_entity_poly.pdbx_strand_id
1 'polypeptide(L)'
;MNLVVRAEHQSLWLCFEPWANQHTLLPGTSVVVRFPSDTDVEVAHHRGGMTFFNLGPHPDLYEEDGTALEIYSEYMPVFPADLPIAGLRLIMDIVPPIRDEPERLN
;
A
#
# COMPACT_ATOMS: atom_id res chain seq x y z
N MET A 1 -8.70 3.58 -10.75
CA MET A 1 -9.00 2.13 -10.82
C MET A 1 -9.31 1.62 -9.42
N ASN A 2 -10.23 0.66 -9.24
CA ASN A 2 -10.50 0.06 -7.92
C ASN A 2 -10.05 -1.40 -7.88
N LEU A 3 -9.34 -1.80 -6.81
CA LEU A 3 -8.98 -3.18 -6.53
C LEU A 3 -9.60 -3.60 -5.19
N VAL A 4 -10.26 -4.74 -5.16
CA VAL A 4 -10.75 -5.34 -3.90
C VAL A 4 -9.71 -6.34 -3.41
N VAL A 5 -9.21 -6.14 -2.19
CA VAL A 5 -8.25 -7.02 -1.54
C VAL A 5 -8.96 -7.72 -0.39
N ARG A 6 -8.88 -9.05 -0.35
CA ARG A 6 -9.54 -9.89 0.67
C ARG A 6 -8.50 -10.72 1.42
N ALA A 7 -8.50 -10.62 2.75
CA ALA A 7 -7.67 -11.43 3.64
C ALA A 7 -8.47 -12.64 4.14
N GLU A 8 -8.59 -13.69 3.35
CA GLU A 8 -9.49 -14.81 3.66
C GLU A 8 -9.11 -15.59 4.94
N HIS A 9 -7.86 -16.04 5.03
CA HIS A 9 -7.42 -16.99 6.06
C HIS A 9 -6.31 -16.47 6.97
N GLN A 10 -5.63 -15.40 6.58
CA GLN A 10 -4.51 -14.81 7.32
C GLN A 10 -4.50 -13.30 7.10
N SER A 11 -3.89 -12.57 8.02
CA SER A 11 -3.70 -11.14 7.86
C SER A 11 -2.82 -10.87 6.64
N LEU A 12 -3.19 -9.84 5.86
CA LEU A 12 -2.39 -9.38 4.73
C LEU A 12 -1.80 -8.01 5.05
N TRP A 13 -0.49 -7.90 4.94
CA TRP A 13 0.18 -6.61 4.97
C TRP A 13 0.12 -5.96 3.58
N LEU A 14 -0.43 -4.76 3.50
CA LEU A 14 -0.52 -3.97 2.28
C LEU A 14 0.46 -2.81 2.38
N CYS A 15 1.29 -2.63 1.36
CA CYS A 15 2.25 -1.54 1.27
C CYS A 15 2.04 -0.73 -0.02
N PHE A 16 2.10 0.60 0.09
CA PHE A 16 1.85 1.54 -0.99
C PHE A 16 3.10 2.37 -1.27
N GLU A 17 3.71 2.08 -2.41
CA GLU A 17 4.97 2.68 -2.85
C GLU A 17 4.73 3.68 -3.98
N PRO A 18 5.47 4.81 -3.99
CA PRO A 18 6.69 5.09 -3.23
C PRO A 18 6.47 5.84 -1.89
N TRP A 19 5.24 5.92 -1.37
CA TRP A 19 4.97 6.69 -0.15
C TRP A 19 5.33 5.95 1.14
N ALA A 20 5.68 4.67 1.05
CA ALA A 20 5.93 3.78 2.18
C ALA A 20 4.78 3.72 3.20
N ASN A 21 3.55 3.99 2.76
CA ASN A 21 2.35 3.80 3.59
C ASN A 21 2.03 2.32 3.70
N GLN A 22 1.48 1.89 4.83
CA GLN A 22 1.12 0.50 5.04
C GLN A 22 -0.21 0.33 5.78
N HIS A 23 -0.89 -0.77 5.50
CA HIS A 23 -2.12 -1.15 6.17
C HIS A 23 -2.14 -2.67 6.40
N THR A 24 -2.48 -3.10 7.62
CA THR A 24 -2.66 -4.53 7.90
C THR A 24 -4.13 -4.88 7.83
N LEU A 25 -4.49 -5.68 6.83
CA LEU A 25 -5.81 -6.26 6.68
C LEU A 25 -5.94 -7.51 7.54
N LEU A 26 -6.93 -7.56 8.43
CA LEU A 26 -7.16 -8.69 9.34
C LEU A 26 -7.85 -9.88 8.63
N PRO A 27 -7.75 -11.11 9.14
CA PRO A 27 -8.43 -12.26 8.54
C PRO A 27 -9.95 -12.07 8.53
N GLY A 28 -10.60 -12.48 7.45
CA GLY A 28 -12.04 -12.34 7.22
C GLY A 28 -12.49 -10.94 6.79
N THR A 29 -11.57 -10.00 6.58
CA THR A 29 -11.91 -8.64 6.14
C THR A 29 -11.44 -8.35 4.72
N SER A 30 -11.96 -7.26 4.18
CA SER A 30 -11.71 -6.82 2.81
C SER A 30 -11.65 -5.30 2.74
N VAL A 31 -10.82 -4.79 1.84
CA VAL A 31 -10.71 -3.35 1.55
C VAL A 31 -10.74 -3.10 0.06
N VAL A 32 -11.23 -1.93 -0.31
CA VAL A 32 -11.18 -1.38 -1.66
C VAL A 32 -10.04 -0.37 -1.71
N VAL A 33 -9.01 -0.69 -2.50
CA VAL A 33 -7.94 0.24 -2.83
C VAL A 33 -8.35 1.01 -4.08
N ARG A 34 -8.49 2.33 -3.95
CA ARG A 34 -8.90 3.25 -5.02
C ARG A 34 -7.69 4.05 -5.50
N PHE A 35 -7.24 3.74 -6.70
CA PHE A 35 -6.24 4.52 -7.42
C PHE A 35 -6.92 5.63 -8.22
N PRO A 36 -6.27 6.79 -8.40
CA PRO A 36 -6.72 7.82 -9.33
C PRO A 36 -7.01 7.27 -10.74
N SER A 37 -7.84 7.98 -11.50
CA SER A 37 -8.00 7.69 -12.93
C SER A 37 -6.67 7.96 -13.64
N ASP A 38 -6.33 7.12 -14.63
CA ASP A 38 -5.12 7.24 -15.46
C ASP A 38 -3.79 6.96 -14.74
N THR A 39 -3.84 6.29 -13.60
CA THR A 39 -2.65 5.75 -12.91
C THR A 39 -2.43 4.28 -13.25
N ASP A 40 -1.28 3.97 -13.83
CA ASP A 40 -0.79 2.59 -13.95
C ASP A 40 -0.33 2.07 -12.58
N VAL A 41 -0.72 0.83 -12.26
CA VAL A 41 -0.43 0.20 -10.96
C VAL A 41 0.26 -1.13 -11.21
N GLU A 42 1.39 -1.32 -10.55
CA GLU A 42 2.09 -2.60 -10.45
C GLU A 42 1.80 -3.23 -9.09
N VAL A 43 1.57 -4.54 -9.08
CA VAL A 43 1.24 -5.29 -7.86
C VAL A 43 2.20 -6.47 -7.70
N ALA A 44 3.00 -6.42 -6.64
CA ALA A 44 3.86 -7.53 -6.24
C ALA A 44 3.22 -8.30 -5.08
N HIS A 45 3.13 -9.62 -5.22
CA HIS A 45 2.57 -10.50 -4.19
C HIS A 45 3.69 -11.16 -3.38
N HIS A 46 3.53 -11.15 -2.06
CA HIS A 46 4.47 -11.75 -1.11
C HIS A 46 3.72 -12.78 -0.25
N ARG A 47 4.45 -13.65 0.46
CA ARG A 47 3.84 -14.72 1.29
C ARG A 47 2.79 -14.22 2.30
N GLY A 48 2.95 -13.01 2.82
CA GLY A 48 2.09 -12.42 3.85
C GLY A 48 1.51 -11.06 3.50
N GLY A 49 1.49 -10.68 2.22
CA GLY A 49 1.10 -9.33 1.84
C GLY A 49 1.25 -9.00 0.37
N MET A 50 1.01 -7.72 0.05
CA MET A 50 1.05 -7.18 -1.29
C MET A 50 1.69 -5.79 -1.25
N THR A 51 2.53 -5.50 -2.24
CA THR A 51 3.03 -4.14 -2.49
C THR A 51 2.38 -3.60 -3.76
N PHE A 52 1.77 -2.44 -3.65
CA PHE A 52 1.24 -1.65 -4.74
C PHE A 52 2.25 -0.57 -5.07
N PHE A 53 2.68 -0.51 -6.31
CA PHE A 53 3.53 0.56 -6.80
C PHE A 53 2.76 1.36 -7.84
N ASN A 54 2.65 2.66 -7.64
CA ASN A 54 2.10 3.56 -8.64
C ASN A 54 2.79 4.92 -8.61
N LEU A 55 2.81 5.59 -9.77
CA LEU A 55 3.34 6.95 -9.89
C LEU A 55 2.17 7.92 -9.99
N GLY A 56 2.23 9.03 -9.25
CA GLY A 56 1.16 10.03 -9.22
C GLY A 56 0.66 10.29 -7.81
N PRO A 57 -0.65 10.45 -7.60
CA PRO A 57 -1.21 10.56 -6.25
C PRO A 57 -1.27 9.21 -5.51
N HIS A 58 -1.20 9.27 -4.18
CA HIS A 58 -1.39 8.12 -3.30
C HIS A 58 -2.81 7.54 -3.46
N PRO A 59 -3.00 6.21 -3.41
CA PRO A 59 -4.33 5.59 -3.46
C PRO A 59 -5.11 5.75 -2.14
N ASP A 60 -6.43 5.88 -2.22
CA ASP A 60 -7.29 5.90 -1.04
C ASP A 60 -7.78 4.50 -0.68
N LEU A 61 -8.04 4.23 0.61
CA LEU A 61 -8.63 2.97 1.07
C LEU A 61 -10.05 3.19 1.57
N TYR A 62 -10.90 2.21 1.27
CA TYR A 62 -12.28 2.16 1.74
C TYR A 62 -12.63 0.75 2.22
N GLU A 63 -13.58 0.67 3.13
CA GLU A 63 -14.37 -0.54 3.35
C GLU A 63 -15.28 -0.82 2.14
N GLU A 64 -15.83 -2.03 2.04
CA GLU A 64 -16.71 -2.39 0.92
C GLU A 64 -18.02 -1.61 0.89
N ASP A 65 -18.45 -1.06 2.04
CA ASP A 65 -19.63 -0.19 2.13
C ASP A 65 -19.35 1.27 1.71
N GLY A 66 -18.09 1.59 1.40
CA GLY A 66 -17.65 2.92 1.00
C GLY A 66 -17.14 3.82 2.14
N THR A 67 -17.09 3.32 3.37
CA THR A 67 -16.45 4.03 4.50
C THR A 67 -14.97 4.20 4.25
N ALA A 68 -14.44 5.42 4.37
CA ALA A 68 -13.02 5.68 4.18
C ALA A 68 -12.19 5.11 5.34
N LEU A 69 -11.06 4.48 5.03
CA LEU A 69 -10.09 4.02 6.01
C LEU A 69 -8.90 4.97 6.05
N GLU A 70 -8.56 5.45 7.24
CA GLU A 70 -7.40 6.30 7.44
C GLU A 70 -6.13 5.45 7.48
N ILE A 71 -5.22 5.68 6.53
CA ILE A 71 -3.85 5.18 6.62
C ILE A 71 -3.00 6.29 7.24
N TYR A 72 -2.61 6.08 8.49
CA TYR A 72 -1.65 6.95 9.14
C TYR A 72 -0.24 6.65 8.61
N SER A 73 0.45 7.69 8.17
CA SER A 73 1.91 7.70 8.09
C SER A 73 2.42 8.90 8.86
N GLU A 74 3.24 8.66 9.87
CA GLU A 74 3.93 9.72 10.62
C GLU A 74 4.85 10.53 9.70
N TYR A 75 5.29 9.92 8.59
CA TYR A 75 6.19 10.50 7.61
C TYR A 75 5.69 10.17 6.21
N MET A 76 4.79 11.00 5.67
CA MET A 76 4.47 10.93 4.24
C MET A 76 5.50 11.76 3.47
N PRO A 77 6.48 11.14 2.80
CA PRO A 77 7.44 11.90 2.01
C PRO A 77 6.69 12.59 0.86
N VAL A 78 7.03 13.85 0.58
CA VAL A 78 6.56 14.52 -0.63
C VAL A 78 7.03 13.71 -1.82
N PHE A 79 6.12 13.31 -2.71
CA PHE A 79 6.49 12.61 -3.93
C PHE A 79 7.53 13.46 -4.68
N PRO A 80 8.75 12.96 -4.93
CA PRO A 80 9.78 13.75 -5.56
C PRO A 80 9.48 13.85 -7.06
N ALA A 81 8.88 14.97 -7.47
CA ALA A 81 8.44 15.21 -8.85
C ALA A 81 9.58 15.10 -9.89
N ASP A 82 10.83 15.33 -9.46
CA ASP A 82 12.01 15.35 -10.34
C ASP A 82 12.80 14.03 -10.37
N LEU A 83 12.37 13.01 -9.62
CA LEU A 83 13.07 11.72 -9.57
C LEU A 83 12.63 10.82 -10.74
N PRO A 84 13.55 10.36 -11.61
CA PRO A 84 13.19 9.41 -12.65
C PRO A 84 12.72 8.09 -12.03
N ILE A 85 11.79 7.40 -12.71
CA ILE A 85 11.20 6.13 -12.27
C ILE A 85 12.27 5.10 -11.88
N ALA A 86 13.34 5.02 -12.66
CA ALA A 86 14.46 4.12 -12.39
C ALA A 86 15.16 4.44 -11.04
N GLY A 87 15.23 5.71 -10.64
CA GLY A 87 15.76 6.13 -9.36
C GLY A 87 14.86 5.75 -8.19
N LEU A 88 13.53 5.86 -8.35
CA LEU A 88 12.57 5.41 -7.34
C LEU A 88 12.67 3.90 -7.12
N ARG A 89 12.73 3.12 -8.21
CA ARG A 89 12.93 1.66 -8.12
C ARG A 89 14.23 1.28 -7.43
N LEU A 90 15.32 1.98 -7.76
CA LEU A 90 16.61 1.75 -7.12
C LEU A 90 16.55 2.03 -5.60
N ILE A 91 15.85 3.09 -5.19
CA ILE A 91 15.66 3.40 -3.76
C ILE A 91 14.87 2.30 -3.07
N MET A 92 13.78 1.82 -3.67
CA MET A 92 12.97 0.71 -3.13
C MET A 92 13.76 -0.60 -3.05
N ASP A 93 14.66 -0.86 -4.00
CA ASP A 93 15.54 -2.04 -3.97
C ASP A 93 16.59 -1.95 -2.85
N ILE A 94 17.09 -0.74 -2.54
CA ILE A 94 18.09 -0.51 -1.49
C ILE A 94 17.45 -0.45 -0.10
N VAL A 95 16.26 0.13 0.00
CA VAL A 95 15.51 0.35 1.25
C VAL A 95 14.12 -0.25 1.06
N PRO A 96 13.98 -1.58 1.18
CA PRO A 96 12.68 -2.21 1.04
C PRO A 96 11.76 -1.77 2.18
N PRO A 97 10.44 -1.71 1.93
CA PRO A 97 9.48 -1.39 2.96
C PRO A 97 9.58 -2.38 4.12
N ILE A 98 9.71 -1.83 5.33
CA ILE A 98 9.79 -2.63 6.56
C ILE A 98 8.37 -2.98 6.96
N ARG A 99 8.09 -4.28 7.08
CA ARG A 99 6.84 -4.75 7.66
C ARG A 99 6.87 -4.49 9.15
N ASP A 100 5.95 -3.66 9.64
CA ASP A 100 5.64 -3.67 11.06
C ASP A 100 4.96 -5.00 11.40
N GLU A 101 5.66 -5.86 12.15
CA GLU A 101 5.04 -7.05 12.71
C GLU A 101 4.01 -6.61 13.77
N PRO A 102 2.74 -7.05 13.69
CA PRO A 102 1.72 -6.69 14.68
C PRO A 102 1.96 -7.31 16.09
N GLU A 103 3.15 -7.83 16.39
CA GLU A 103 3.43 -8.62 17.59
C GLU A 103 3.74 -7.81 18.87
N ARG A 104 3.29 -6.55 18.98
CA ARG A 104 3.43 -5.78 20.24
C ARG A 104 2.18 -5.01 20.68
N LEU A 105 1.00 -5.56 20.41
CA LEU A 105 -0.26 -5.14 21.05
C LEU A 105 -0.86 -6.26 21.92
N ASN A 106 0.00 -6.97 22.66
CA ASN A 106 -0.39 -7.84 23.78
C ASN A 106 -0.04 -7.17 25.11
#